data_AF-A0A8T4L2U5-F1
#
_entry.id   AF-A0A8T4L2U5-F1
#
_cell.length_a   1.000
_cell.length_b   1.000
_cell.length_c   1.000
_cell.angle_alpha   90.00
_cell.angle_beta   90.00
_cell.angle_gamma   90.00
#
_symmetry.space_group_name_H-M   'P 1'
#
loop_
_entity.id
_entity.type
_entity.pdbx_description
1 polymer ?
#
loop_
_entity_poly.entity_id
_entity_poly.type
_entity_poly.pdbx_seq_one_letter_code
_entity_poly.pdbx_strand_id
1 'polypeptide(L)'
;MASLIEKIKQDIAAIIDSTSHQNAATIATKIAKNLGLSGRMVDYTHVELRNKLNEGRFKQVPYNERMLLLPHCLRNTKDCIAKYGEEGLDFGNCEKCNKCQMPALEKIVKHGD
;
A
#
# COMPACT_ATOMS: atom_id res chain seq x y z
N MET A 1 -6.15 10.67 -16.68
CA MET A 1 -6.06 9.80 -15.49
C MET A 1 -5.59 10.55 -14.24
N ALA A 2 -4.50 11.32 -14.29
CA ALA A 2 -4.00 12.08 -13.13
C ALA A 2 -5.06 13.01 -12.48
N SER A 3 -5.88 13.69 -13.28
CA SER A 3 -6.94 14.60 -12.76
C SER A 3 -8.06 13.90 -11.99
N LEU A 4 -8.34 12.63 -12.31
CA LEU A 4 -9.39 11.85 -11.64
C LEU A 4 -8.92 11.35 -10.27
N ILE A 5 -7.66 10.93 -10.19
CA ILE A 5 -7.03 10.46 -8.94
C ILE A 5 -7.00 11.59 -7.91
N GLU A 6 -6.64 12.80 -8.30
CA GLU A 6 -6.62 13.94 -7.38
C GLU A 6 -8.01 14.30 -6.85
N LYS A 7 -9.04 14.19 -7.70
CA LYS A 7 -10.42 14.40 -7.28
C LYS A 7 -10.88 13.36 -6.26
N ILE A 8 -10.51 12.09 -6.45
CA ILE A 8 -10.78 11.01 -5.49
C ILE A 8 -10.15 11.31 -4.12
N LYS A 9 -8.88 11.75 -4.10
CA LYS A 9 -8.19 12.09 -2.84
C LYS A 9 -8.86 13.24 -2.09
N GLN A 10 -9.29 14.28 -2.81
CA GLN A 10 -9.98 15.44 -2.22
C GLN A 10 -11.31 15.06 -1.59
N ASP A 11 -12.13 14.28 -2.29
CA ASP A 11 -13.44 13.83 -1.79
C ASP A 11 -13.30 12.91 -0.57
N ILE A 12 -12.29 12.03 -0.56
CA ILE A 12 -11.99 11.18 0.59
C ILE A 12 -11.63 12.01 1.82
N ALA A 13 -10.77 13.03 1.66
CA ALA A 13 -10.35 13.88 2.77
C ALA A 13 -11.56 14.60 3.42
N ALA A 14 -12.47 15.15 2.60
CA ALA A 14 -13.66 15.83 3.09
C ALA A 14 -14.63 14.93 3.89
N ILE A 15 -14.71 13.63 3.55
CA ILE A 15 -15.62 12.68 4.20
C ILE A 15 -15.05 12.13 5.51
N ILE A 16 -13.73 11.95 5.61
CA ILE A 16 -13.09 11.43 6.83
C ILE A 16 -13.30 12.41 8.00
N ASP A 17 -13.17 13.70 7.74
CA ASP A 17 -13.35 14.74 8.76
C ASP A 17 -14.76 14.74 9.38
N SER A 18 -15.75 14.16 8.69
CA SER A 18 -17.14 14.11 9.15
C SER A 18 -17.59 12.77 9.77
N THR A 19 -16.74 11.72 9.82
CA THR A 19 -17.28 10.36 9.99
C THR A 19 -16.46 9.44 10.89
N SER A 20 -16.94 9.15 12.11
CA SER A 20 -16.25 8.28 13.07
C SER A 20 -16.67 6.79 13.06
N HIS A 21 -17.75 6.39 12.37
CA HIS A 21 -18.35 5.03 12.54
C HIS A 21 -18.96 4.35 11.30
N GLN A 22 -18.64 4.75 10.06
CA GLN A 22 -19.26 4.14 8.87
C GLN A 22 -18.37 3.11 8.15
N ASN A 23 -19.02 2.12 7.52
CA ASN A 23 -18.37 1.06 6.75
C ASN A 23 -17.68 1.65 5.51
N ALA A 24 -16.35 1.55 5.45
CA ALA A 24 -15.52 2.06 4.35
C ALA A 24 -15.95 1.57 2.96
N ALA A 25 -16.55 0.38 2.86
CA ALA A 25 -17.07 -0.13 1.58
C ALA A 25 -18.26 0.71 1.07
N THR A 26 -19.19 1.06 1.96
CA THR A 26 -20.37 1.86 1.60
C THR A 26 -19.98 3.28 1.19
N ILE A 27 -19.01 3.87 1.89
CA ILE A 27 -18.48 5.20 1.55
C ILE A 27 -17.80 5.17 0.19
N ALA A 28 -16.90 4.22 -0.04
CA ALA A 28 -16.18 4.11 -1.31
C ALA A 28 -17.12 3.98 -2.51
N THR A 29 -18.17 3.15 -2.39
CA THR A 29 -19.21 3.02 -3.42
C THR A 29 -19.97 4.33 -3.66
N LYS A 30 -20.26 5.10 -2.60
CA LYS A 30 -20.94 6.40 -2.72
C LYS A 30 -20.06 7.44 -3.43
N ILE A 31 -18.78 7.53 -3.05
CA ILE A 31 -17.79 8.39 -3.73
C ILE A 31 -17.70 8.02 -5.20
N ALA A 32 -17.55 6.72 -5.49
CA ALA A 32 -17.45 6.23 -6.85
C ALA A 32 -18.69 6.53 -7.69
N LYS A 33 -19.90 6.38 -7.12
CA LYS A 33 -21.15 6.74 -7.79
C LYS A 33 -21.22 8.25 -8.07
N ASN A 34 -20.87 9.09 -7.10
CA ASN A 34 -20.90 10.55 -7.25
C ASN A 34 -19.91 11.04 -8.32
N LEU A 35 -18.77 10.36 -8.46
CA LEU A 35 -17.73 10.67 -9.42
C LEU A 35 -17.91 9.95 -10.77
N GLY A 36 -18.95 9.13 -10.95
CA GLY A 36 -19.19 8.37 -12.19
C GLY A 36 -18.08 7.36 -12.51
N LEU A 37 -17.46 6.78 -11.48
CA LEU A 37 -16.31 5.89 -11.60
C LEU A 37 -16.70 4.50 -12.09
N SER A 38 -15.79 3.86 -12.82
CA SER A 38 -15.90 2.44 -13.19
C SER A 38 -15.72 1.52 -11.99
N GLY A 39 -16.14 0.24 -12.10
CA GLY A 39 -15.99 -0.75 -11.02
C GLY A 39 -14.55 -0.85 -10.47
N ARG A 40 -13.54 -0.88 -11.34
CA ARG A 40 -12.12 -0.86 -10.95
C ARG A 40 -11.73 0.36 -10.10
N MET A 41 -12.36 1.50 -10.37
CA MET A 41 -12.11 2.73 -9.64
C MET A 41 -12.86 2.78 -8.29
N VAL A 42 -13.91 1.98 -8.10
CA VAL A 42 -14.52 1.73 -6.77
C VAL A 42 -13.50 1.05 -5.86
N ASP A 43 -12.84 -0.02 -6.33
CA ASP A 43 -11.84 -0.75 -5.55
C ASP A 43 -10.66 0.16 -5.17
N TYR A 44 -10.17 0.94 -6.13
CA TYR A 44 -9.14 1.95 -5.88
C TYR A 44 -9.56 2.97 -4.81
N THR A 45 -10.79 3.50 -4.94
CA THR A 45 -11.36 4.44 -3.95
C THR A 45 -11.43 3.81 -2.56
N HIS A 46 -11.75 2.53 -2.46
CA HIS A 46 -11.79 1.81 -1.20
C HIS A 46 -10.42 1.71 -0.53
N VAL A 47 -9.37 1.39 -1.32
CA VAL A 47 -7.99 1.35 -0.84
C VAL A 47 -7.54 2.71 -0.35
N GLU A 48 -7.74 3.77 -1.15
CA GLU A 48 -7.35 5.13 -0.79
C GLU A 48 -8.07 5.63 0.48
N LEU A 49 -9.35 5.30 0.63
CA LEU A 49 -10.11 5.66 1.83
C LEU A 49 -9.50 5.02 3.08
N ARG A 50 -9.17 3.72 3.02
CA ARG A 50 -8.52 3.03 4.15
C ARG A 50 -7.12 3.56 4.41
N ASN A 51 -6.35 3.85 3.37
CA ASN A 51 -5.02 4.45 3.52
C ASN A 51 -5.12 5.78 4.26
N LYS A 52 -6.04 6.65 3.84
CA LYS A 52 -6.20 7.97 4.45
C LYS A 52 -6.70 7.89 5.90
N LEU A 53 -7.64 6.98 6.19
CA LEU A 53 -8.12 6.72 7.55
C LEU A 53 -7.01 6.23 8.50
N ASN A 54 -6.06 5.44 7.99
CA ASN A 54 -4.99 4.86 8.80
C ASN A 54 -3.68 5.66 8.74
N GLU A 55 -3.56 6.66 7.85
CA GLU A 55 -2.32 7.40 7.59
C GLU A 55 -1.73 8.00 8.87
N GLY A 56 -2.56 8.64 9.70
CA GLY A 56 -2.12 9.24 10.95
C GLY A 56 -1.57 8.22 11.95
N ARG A 57 -2.27 7.08 12.11
CA ARG A 57 -1.83 5.98 13.00
C ARG A 57 -0.57 5.31 12.47
N PHE A 58 -0.49 5.07 11.16
CA PHE A 58 0.66 4.46 10.51
C PHE A 58 1.93 5.33 10.65
N LYS A 59 1.82 6.66 10.46
CA LYS A 59 2.95 7.59 10.61
C LYS A 59 3.54 7.59 12.03
N GLN A 60 2.75 7.26 13.05
CA GLN A 60 3.20 7.17 14.44
C GLN A 60 3.93 5.86 14.75
N VAL A 61 3.82 4.83 13.91
CA VAL A 61 4.51 3.55 14.11
C VAL A 61 6.01 3.74 13.83
N PRO A 62 6.91 3.42 14.79
CA PRO A 62 8.35 3.43 14.57
C PRO A 62 8.76 2.54 13.38
N TYR A 63 9.74 2.96 12.59
CA TYR A 63 10.14 2.23 11.37
C TYR A 63 10.54 0.77 11.64
N ASN A 64 11.23 0.51 12.75
CA ASN A 64 11.62 -0.83 13.19
C ASN A 64 10.45 -1.74 13.60
N GLU A 65 9.24 -1.19 13.78
CA GLU A 65 8.01 -1.93 14.08
C GLU A 65 7.10 -2.10 12.85
N ARG A 66 7.48 -1.53 11.70
CA ARG A 66 6.70 -1.63 10.47
C ARG A 66 6.97 -2.96 9.76
N MET A 67 5.91 -3.55 9.22
CA MET A 67 5.99 -4.75 8.38
C MET A 67 5.60 -4.43 6.94
N LEU A 68 6.37 -4.96 5.99
CA LEU A 68 6.06 -4.92 4.56
C LEU A 68 5.39 -6.22 4.15
N LEU A 69 4.12 -6.14 3.76
CA LEU A 69 3.38 -7.28 3.22
C LEU A 69 3.25 -7.11 1.70
N LEU A 70 3.84 -8.03 0.95
CA LEU A 70 3.70 -8.10 -0.49
C LEU A 70 2.95 -9.37 -0.86
N PRO A 71 2.02 -9.33 -1.84
CA PRO A 71 1.32 -10.52 -2.29
C PRO A 71 2.28 -11.56 -2.89
N HIS A 72 3.37 -11.08 -3.52
CA HIS A 72 4.42 -11.91 -4.09
C HIS A 72 5.79 -11.21 -3.97
N CYS A 73 6.87 -12.00 -3.93
CA CYS A 73 8.24 -11.48 -3.99
C CYS A 73 8.53 -10.84 -5.36
N LEU A 74 9.16 -9.67 -5.39
CA LEU A 74 9.52 -8.95 -6.63
C LEU A 74 10.82 -9.45 -7.29
N ARG A 75 11.30 -10.64 -6.93
CA ARG A 75 12.54 -11.22 -7.47
C ARG A 75 12.39 -11.60 -8.94
N ASN A 76 13.47 -11.49 -9.71
CA ASN A 76 13.60 -12.22 -10.97
C ASN A 76 14.02 -13.66 -10.67
N THR A 77 13.12 -14.61 -10.92
CA THR A 77 13.31 -16.02 -10.57
C THR A 77 14.48 -16.70 -11.29
N LYS A 78 14.91 -16.20 -12.45
CA LYS A 78 16.07 -16.74 -13.19
C LYS A 78 17.40 -16.30 -12.58
N ASP A 79 17.39 -15.16 -11.92
CA ASP A 79 18.58 -14.37 -11.62
C ASP A 79 18.85 -14.21 -10.12
N CYS A 80 17.83 -14.45 -9.31
CA CYS A 80 17.87 -14.29 -7.86
C CYS A 80 18.62 -15.44 -7.22
N ILE A 81 19.61 -15.10 -6.40
CA ILE A 81 20.44 -16.05 -5.66
C ILE A 81 19.80 -16.48 -4.32
N ALA A 82 18.69 -15.87 -3.92
CA ALA A 82 17.97 -16.19 -2.68
C ALA A 82 17.36 -17.59 -2.77
N LYS A 83 17.55 -18.40 -1.73
CA LYS A 83 17.09 -19.79 -1.64
C LYS A 83 15.97 -19.91 -0.62
N TYR A 84 15.06 -20.85 -0.85
CA TYR A 84 14.05 -21.20 0.16
C TYR A 84 14.69 -22.10 1.20
N GLY A 85 14.54 -21.72 2.47
CA GLY A 85 14.73 -22.57 3.64
C GLY A 85 13.38 -22.92 4.26
N GLU A 86 13.41 -23.45 5.49
CA GLU A 86 12.22 -23.90 6.21
C GLU A 86 11.25 -22.76 6.56
N GLU A 87 11.78 -21.57 6.83
CA GLU A 87 10.99 -20.37 7.16
C GLU A 87 10.57 -19.56 5.92
N GLY A 88 10.89 -20.04 4.72
CA GLY A 88 10.59 -19.36 3.47
C GLY A 88 11.84 -18.86 2.75
N LEU A 89 11.71 -17.77 1.98
CA LEU A 89 12.80 -17.26 1.16
C LEU A 89 13.84 -16.54 2.03
N ASP A 90 15.06 -17.04 2.07
CA ASP A 90 16.16 -16.43 2.82
C ASP A 90 16.66 -15.16 2.10
N PHE A 91 16.40 -14.01 2.73
CA PHE A 91 16.77 -12.69 2.23
C PHE A 91 18.21 -12.27 2.58
N GLY A 92 18.97 -13.04 3.37
CA GLY A 92 20.33 -12.67 3.80
C GLY A 92 21.34 -12.44 2.66
N ASN A 93 21.02 -12.95 1.46
CA ASN A 93 21.82 -12.75 0.25
C ASN A 93 21.23 -11.70 -0.73
N CYS A 94 20.06 -11.12 -0.43
CA CYS A 94 19.35 -10.20 -1.32
C CYS A 94 20.10 -8.87 -1.51
N GLU A 95 20.69 -8.34 -0.43
CA GLU A 95 21.49 -7.11 -0.45
C GLU A 95 22.71 -7.17 -1.39
N LYS A 96 23.17 -8.37 -1.74
CA LYS A 96 24.36 -8.57 -2.58
C LYS A 96 24.05 -8.67 -4.07
N CYS A 97 22.80 -8.92 -4.46
CA CYS A 97 22.47 -9.18 -5.86
C CYS A 97 21.97 -7.96 -6.64
N ASN A 98 21.31 -6.99 -5.99
CA ASN A 98 20.74 -5.79 -6.63
C ASN A 98 19.87 -6.04 -7.88
N LYS A 99 19.34 -7.25 -8.07
CA LYS A 99 18.55 -7.63 -9.26
C LYS A 99 17.05 -7.43 -9.11
N CYS A 100 16.59 -6.90 -7.98
CA CYS A 100 15.18 -6.59 -7.74
C CYS A 100 15.05 -5.42 -6.74
N GLN A 101 13.83 -4.91 -6.58
CA GLN A 101 13.54 -3.75 -5.74
C GLN A 101 13.39 -4.09 -4.25
N MET A 102 13.46 -5.37 -3.86
CA MET A 102 13.26 -5.80 -2.48
C MET A 102 14.18 -5.09 -1.47
N PRO A 103 15.51 -4.96 -1.71
CA PRO A 103 16.39 -4.27 -0.75
C PRO A 103 16.06 -2.78 -0.59
N ALA A 104 15.65 -2.12 -1.66
CA ALA A 104 15.25 -0.70 -1.60
C ALA A 104 13.94 -0.53 -0.80
N LEU A 105 12.95 -1.40 -1.03
CA LEU A 105 11.69 -1.39 -0.29
C LEU A 105 11.88 -1.69 1.20
N GLU A 106 12.76 -2.63 1.53
CA GLU A 106 13.10 -2.95 2.92
C GLU A 106 13.70 -1.74 3.64
N LYS A 107 14.62 -1.01 3.01
CA LYS A 107 15.21 0.22 3.59
C LYS A 107 14.17 1.29 3.85
N ILE A 108 13.29 1.56 2.88
CA ILE A 108 12.20 2.54 3.04
C ILE A 108 11.31 2.18 4.25
N VAL A 109 11.00 0.90 4.41
CA VAL A 109 10.08 0.43 5.46
C VAL A 109 10.73 0.38 6.84
N LYS A 110 11.99 -0.07 6.94
CA LYS A 110 12.70 -0.27 8.21
C LYS A 110 13.53 0.93 8.68
N HIS A 111 13.91 1.82 7.77
CA HIS A 111 14.82 2.93 8.05
C HIS A 111 14.26 4.30 7.62
N GLY A 112 13.36 4.34 6.64
CA GLY A 112 12.73 5.58 6.18
C GLY A 112 13.54 6.40 5.20
N ASP A 113 14.56 5.79 4.60
CA ASP A 113 15.39 6.36 3.53
C ASP A 113 14.65 6.53 2.20
#